data_AF-A0A7S1SXG9-F1
#
_entry.id   AF-A0A7S1SXG9-F1
#
_cell.length_a   1.000
_cell.length_b   1.000
_cell.length_c   1.000
_cell.angle_alpha   90.00
_cell.angle_beta   90.00
_cell.angle_gamma   90.00
#
_symmetry.space_group_name_H-M   'P 1'
#
loop_
_entity.id
_entity.type
_entity.pdbx_description
1 polymer ?
#
loop_
_entity_poly.entity_id
_entity_poly.type
_entity_poly.pdbx_seq_one_letter_code
_entity_poly.pdbx_strand_id
1 'polypeptide(L)'
;MPTTMSEAPLVLDNGGCALKVGFPQDAGPQVIPNCVAKAKGSRQWLTGDLLRDARDVSCLVLKRPIDRGYVVNWELQQDIWMHTFEKVLKVDPKGRSLLLTEPPMNLSACRTSAEEIIFEGMGFSSMHTCTSAELSLPHFVASNMTKARPKQARTGLVLDCGFSFTHAVPIFDGNPITSAVRRINIGGKAITNLLKEMVSYRSLNMMDEAYLMELVKNSVSFVSADPLADLH
;
A
#
# COMPACT_ATOMS: atom_id res chain seq x y z
N MET A 1 -15.73 -30.03 -19.94
CA MET A 1 -16.15 -29.17 -18.82
C MET A 1 -16.20 -27.75 -19.36
N PRO A 2 -17.30 -27.00 -19.16
CA PRO A 2 -17.36 -25.63 -19.66
C PRO A 2 -16.40 -24.79 -18.83
N THR A 3 -15.34 -24.30 -19.47
CA THR A 3 -14.51 -23.22 -18.97
C THR A 3 -15.42 -22.01 -18.81
N THR A 4 -15.89 -21.78 -17.59
CA THR A 4 -16.50 -20.50 -17.22
C THR A 4 -15.53 -19.41 -17.67
N MET A 5 -16.01 -18.44 -18.44
CA MET A 5 -15.24 -17.22 -18.67
C MET A 5 -14.86 -16.68 -17.29
N SER A 6 -13.57 -16.74 -16.97
CA SER A 6 -13.06 -16.27 -15.69
C SER A 6 -13.50 -14.82 -15.53
N GLU A 7 -14.29 -14.52 -14.50
CA GLU A 7 -14.51 -13.13 -14.10
C GLU A 7 -13.13 -12.46 -13.90
N ALA A 8 -13.07 -11.15 -14.19
CA ALA A 8 -11.82 -10.40 -14.05
C ALA A 8 -11.30 -10.54 -12.60
N PRO A 9 -9.99 -10.78 -12.41
CA PRO A 9 -9.43 -10.92 -11.08
C PRO A 9 -9.57 -9.60 -10.31
N LEU A 10 -9.86 -9.69 -9.02
CA LEU A 10 -9.76 -8.55 -8.13
C LEU A 10 -8.27 -8.25 -7.91
N VAL A 11 -7.87 -6.98 -7.99
CA VAL A 11 -6.49 -6.55 -7.73
C VAL A 11 -6.44 -5.85 -6.39
N LEU A 12 -5.55 -6.29 -5.50
CA LEU A 12 -5.31 -5.70 -4.19
C LEU A 12 -3.82 -5.38 -4.02
N ASP A 13 -3.49 -4.09 -4.04
CA ASP A 13 -2.20 -3.57 -3.60
C ASP A 13 -2.21 -3.36 -2.07
N ASN A 14 -1.60 -4.27 -1.32
CA ASN A 14 -1.63 -4.28 0.15
C ASN A 14 -0.56 -3.35 0.77
N GLY A 15 -0.74 -2.05 0.62
CA GLY A 15 0.18 -1.04 1.14
C GLY A 15 0.05 -0.79 2.65
N GLY A 16 1.17 -0.46 3.31
CA GLY A 16 1.19 -0.11 4.75
C GLY A 16 0.50 1.21 5.13
N CYS A 17 0.44 2.17 4.20
CA CYS A 17 -0.31 3.42 4.39
C CYS A 17 -1.76 3.26 3.97
N ALA A 18 -1.96 2.73 2.76
CA ALA A 18 -3.24 2.60 2.11
C ALA A 18 -3.26 1.35 1.23
N LEU A 19 -4.42 0.71 1.17
CA LEU A 19 -4.78 -0.28 0.18
C LEU A 19 -5.15 0.44 -1.12
N LYS A 20 -4.75 -0.10 -2.26
CA LYS A 20 -5.42 0.20 -3.54
C LYS A 20 -6.08 -1.06 -4.04
N VAL A 21 -7.36 -0.98 -4.39
CA VAL A 21 -8.14 -2.15 -4.75
C VAL A 21 -9.12 -1.83 -5.86
N GLY A 22 -9.36 -2.78 -6.76
CA GLY A 22 -10.33 -2.63 -7.84
C GLY A 22 -10.21 -3.72 -8.89
N PHE A 23 -10.99 -3.58 -9.95
CA PHE A 23 -10.94 -4.46 -11.10
C PHE A 23 -10.12 -3.83 -12.24
N PRO A 24 -9.51 -4.63 -13.12
CA PRO A 24 -8.75 -4.13 -14.28
C PRO A 24 -9.54 -3.20 -15.20
N GLN A 25 -10.86 -3.37 -15.27
CA GLN A 25 -11.76 -2.55 -16.10
C GLN A 25 -12.22 -1.24 -15.43
N ASP A 26 -11.91 -1.03 -14.15
CA ASP A 26 -12.30 0.19 -13.45
C ASP A 26 -11.49 1.39 -13.96
N ALA A 27 -12.06 2.60 -13.86
CA ALA A 27 -11.37 3.84 -14.24
C ALA A 27 -10.09 4.10 -13.41
N GLY A 28 -10.01 3.49 -12.23
CA GLY A 28 -8.88 3.53 -11.32
C GLY A 28 -9.22 2.80 -10.02
N PRO A 29 -8.23 2.50 -9.18
CA PRO A 29 -8.46 1.78 -7.94
C PRO A 29 -9.12 2.67 -6.88
N GLN A 30 -9.90 2.03 -6.00
CA GLN A 30 -10.27 2.63 -4.72
C GLN A 30 -9.05 2.66 -3.80
N VAL A 31 -8.77 3.83 -3.22
CA VAL A 31 -7.64 4.02 -2.30
C VAL A 31 -8.17 4.19 -0.88
N ILE A 32 -7.85 3.26 0.01
CA ILE A 32 -8.40 3.17 1.37
C ILE A 32 -7.24 3.18 2.37
N PRO A 33 -7.20 4.06 3.38
CA PRO A 33 -6.17 4.00 4.42
C PRO A 33 -6.15 2.63 5.10
N ASN A 34 -4.98 1.99 5.16
CA ASN A 34 -4.80 0.67 5.78
C ASN A 34 -4.61 0.84 7.29
N CYS A 35 -5.68 1.27 7.95
CA CYS A 35 -5.74 1.51 9.37
C CYS A 35 -7.18 1.47 9.87
N VAL A 36 -7.30 1.36 11.20
CA VAL A 36 -8.50 1.79 11.93
C VAL A 36 -8.12 2.95 12.84
N ALA A 37 -9.06 3.86 13.06
CA ALA A 37 -8.87 4.94 14.01
C ALA A 37 -10.10 5.15 14.89
N LYS A 38 -9.89 5.80 16.02
CA LYS A 38 -10.98 6.33 16.82
C LYS A 38 -10.59 7.67 17.43
N ALA A 39 -11.58 8.54 17.58
CA ALA A 39 -11.42 9.77 18.34
C ALA A 39 -11.17 9.46 19.83
N LYS A 40 -10.42 10.33 20.50
CA LYS A 40 -10.17 10.21 21.94
C LYS A 40 -11.50 10.30 22.70
N GLY A 41 -11.76 9.33 23.58
CA GLY A 41 -13.04 9.22 24.30
C GLY A 41 -14.14 8.45 23.56
N SER A 42 -13.99 8.19 22.25
CA SER A 42 -14.90 7.29 21.53
C SER A 42 -14.59 5.82 21.84
N ARG A 43 -15.64 5.00 21.88
CA ARG A 43 -15.55 3.54 21.92
C ARG A 43 -15.59 2.91 20.52
N GLN A 44 -16.06 3.65 19.52
CA GLN A 44 -16.23 3.15 18.15
C GLN A 44 -14.94 3.31 17.36
N TRP A 45 -14.48 2.21 16.77
CA TRP A 45 -13.43 2.22 15.76
C TRP A 45 -14.03 2.43 14.38
N LEU A 46 -13.35 3.24 13.57
CA LEU A 46 -13.67 3.52 12.19
C LEU A 46 -12.59 2.92 11.30
N THR A 47 -12.99 2.22 10.24
CA THR A 47 -12.09 1.81 9.16
C THR A 47 -11.61 3.03 8.37
N GLY A 48 -10.41 2.94 7.80
CA GLY A 48 -9.70 4.07 7.22
C GLY A 48 -10.47 4.89 6.18
N ASP A 49 -11.36 4.29 5.39
CA ASP A 49 -12.24 4.98 4.42
C ASP A 49 -13.15 6.01 5.11
N LEU A 50 -13.69 5.66 6.28
CA LEU A 50 -14.62 6.48 7.05
C LEU A 50 -13.93 7.68 7.73
N LEU A 51 -12.60 7.72 7.76
CA LEU A 51 -11.85 8.83 8.36
C LEU A 51 -11.92 10.10 7.50
N ARG A 52 -12.25 9.98 6.22
CA ARG A 52 -12.42 11.15 5.33
C ARG A 52 -13.64 11.99 5.72
N ASP A 53 -14.67 11.34 6.21
CA ASP A 53 -15.94 11.98 6.60
C ASP A 53 -15.99 12.31 8.10
N ALA A 54 -14.93 11.98 8.86
CA ALA A 54 -14.85 12.27 10.28
C ALA A 54 -14.73 13.80 10.50
N ARG A 55 -15.65 14.36 11.28
CA ARG A 55 -15.66 15.80 11.61
C ARG A 55 -14.48 16.23 12.47
N ASP A 56 -14.01 15.33 13.32
CA ASP A 56 -12.87 15.56 14.20
C ASP A 56 -11.81 14.49 13.92
N VAL A 57 -10.69 14.94 13.36
CA VAL A 57 -9.51 14.13 13.07
C VAL A 57 -8.35 14.42 14.01
N SER A 58 -8.59 15.21 15.07
CA SER A 58 -7.60 15.51 16.09
C SER A 58 -7.43 14.34 17.07
N CYS A 59 -6.21 14.13 17.53
CA CYS A 59 -5.86 13.16 18.57
C CYS A 59 -6.37 11.73 18.29
N LEU A 60 -6.41 11.32 17.02
CA LEU A 60 -6.88 9.99 16.63
C LEU A 60 -5.94 8.90 17.14
N VAL A 61 -6.50 7.92 17.83
CA VAL A 61 -5.79 6.69 18.15
C VAL A 61 -5.79 5.81 16.91
N LEU A 62 -4.66 5.74 16.22
CA LEU A 62 -4.47 4.92 15.03
C LEU A 62 -3.94 3.53 15.37
N LYS A 63 -4.52 2.50 14.75
CA LYS A 63 -3.94 1.15 14.68
C LYS A 63 -3.73 0.76 13.24
N ARG A 64 -2.57 0.18 12.95
CA ARG A 64 -2.21 -0.34 11.63
C ARG A 64 -1.87 -1.82 11.77
N PRO A 65 -2.30 -2.66 10.82
CA PRO A 65 -1.92 -4.07 10.80
C PRO A 65 -0.46 -4.28 10.38
N ILE A 66 0.12 -3.32 9.64
CA ILE A 66 1.47 -3.40 9.10
C ILE A 66 2.44 -2.56 9.93
N ASP A 67 3.54 -3.17 10.37
CA ASP A 67 4.70 -2.45 10.92
C ASP A 67 6.00 -2.84 10.21
N ARG A 68 6.83 -1.84 9.92
CA ARG A 68 8.08 -1.95 9.14
C ARG A 68 7.93 -2.77 7.84
N GLY A 69 6.71 -2.76 7.27
CA GLY A 69 6.34 -3.41 6.03
C GLY A 69 5.97 -4.89 6.14
N TYR A 70 5.82 -5.42 7.36
CA TYR A 70 5.28 -6.75 7.63
C TYR A 70 3.91 -6.63 8.29
N VAL A 71 2.98 -7.52 7.95
CA VAL A 71 1.72 -7.64 8.67
C VAL A 71 2.01 -8.29 10.03
N VAL A 72 1.79 -7.53 11.10
CA VAL A 72 2.01 -7.96 12.50
C VAL A 72 0.71 -8.23 13.24
N ASN A 73 -0.43 -7.74 12.73
CA ASN A 73 -1.76 -8.01 13.27
C ASN A 73 -2.67 -8.46 12.12
N TRP A 74 -2.77 -9.79 11.96
CA TRP A 74 -3.55 -10.43 10.90
C TRP A 74 -5.06 -10.34 11.11
N GLU A 75 -5.53 -10.39 12.36
CA GLU A 75 -6.95 -10.19 12.69
C GLU A 75 -7.42 -8.82 12.19
N LEU A 76 -6.65 -7.76 12.52
CA LEU A 76 -6.94 -6.41 12.03
C LEU A 76 -6.83 -6.31 10.50
N GLN A 77 -5.84 -6.98 9.88
CA GLN A 77 -5.69 -6.96 8.42
C GLN A 77 -6.90 -7.60 7.74
N GLN A 78 -7.38 -8.72 8.28
CA GLN A 78 -8.56 -9.43 7.81
C GLN A 78 -9.81 -8.55 7.94
N ASP A 79 -10.03 -7.90 9.09
CA ASP A 79 -11.16 -6.98 9.28
C ASP A 79 -11.16 -5.84 8.25
N ILE A 80 -9.99 -5.25 7.99
CA ILE A 80 -9.85 -4.18 7.00
C ILE A 80 -10.13 -4.69 5.58
N TRP A 81 -9.61 -5.86 5.21
CA TRP A 81 -9.87 -6.46 3.90
C TRP A 81 -11.35 -6.81 3.71
N MET A 82 -11.99 -7.41 4.72
CA MET A 82 -13.43 -7.74 4.69
C MET A 82 -14.28 -6.48 4.52
N HIS A 83 -14.03 -5.44 5.33
CA HIS A 83 -14.71 -4.15 5.18
C HIS A 83 -14.50 -3.56 3.79
N THR A 84 -13.28 -3.64 3.27
CA THR A 84 -12.94 -3.15 1.93
C THR A 84 -13.75 -3.84 0.84
N PHE A 85 -13.82 -5.18 0.86
CA PHE A 85 -14.55 -5.93 -0.17
C PHE A 85 -16.07 -5.76 -0.04
N GLU A 86 -16.62 -5.89 1.17
CA GLU A 86 -18.07 -5.90 1.37
C GLU A 86 -18.71 -4.52 1.41
N LYS A 87 -18.05 -3.54 2.05
CA LYS A 87 -18.64 -2.21 2.30
C LYS A 87 -18.23 -1.19 1.25
N VAL A 88 -16.94 -1.19 0.86
CA VAL A 88 -16.42 -0.21 -0.09
C VAL A 88 -16.67 -0.66 -1.52
N LEU A 89 -16.21 -1.86 -1.91
CA LEU A 89 -16.40 -2.38 -3.26
C LEU A 89 -17.79 -3.01 -3.49
N LYS A 90 -18.43 -3.48 -2.41
CA LYS A 90 -19.72 -4.19 -2.47
C LYS A 90 -19.65 -5.44 -3.34
N VAL A 91 -18.58 -6.20 -3.16
CA VAL A 91 -18.27 -7.42 -3.92
C VAL A 91 -18.20 -8.61 -2.97
N ASP A 92 -18.79 -9.73 -3.35
CA ASP A 92 -18.58 -11.02 -2.70
C ASP A 92 -17.23 -11.61 -3.15
N PRO A 93 -16.26 -11.83 -2.24
CA PRO A 93 -14.97 -12.45 -2.57
C PRO A 93 -15.08 -13.93 -2.99
N LYS A 94 -16.16 -14.61 -2.60
CA LYS A 94 -16.28 -16.05 -2.79
C LYS A 94 -16.26 -16.45 -4.26
N GLY A 95 -15.43 -17.43 -4.60
CA GLY A 95 -15.32 -17.94 -5.97
C GLY A 95 -14.45 -17.11 -6.91
N ARG A 96 -13.93 -15.94 -6.46
CA ARG A 96 -13.17 -15.01 -7.31
C ARG A 96 -11.69 -15.35 -7.35
N SER A 97 -11.00 -14.78 -8.34
CA SER A 97 -9.53 -14.74 -8.39
C SER A 97 -9.00 -13.44 -7.81
N LEU A 98 -7.88 -13.50 -7.10
CA LEU A 98 -7.21 -12.35 -6.49
C LEU A 98 -5.78 -12.21 -6.99
N LEU A 99 -5.38 -11.00 -7.37
CA LEU A 99 -3.99 -10.61 -7.52
C LEU A 99 -3.60 -9.75 -6.32
N LEU A 100 -2.67 -10.22 -5.51
CA LEU A 100 -2.23 -9.58 -4.27
C LEU A 100 -0.77 -9.09 -4.42
N THR A 101 -0.50 -7.85 -4.03
CA THR A 101 0.88 -7.38 -3.92
C THR A 101 1.47 -7.69 -2.55
N GLU A 102 2.76 -8.04 -2.54
CA GLU A 102 3.53 -8.16 -1.30
C GLU A 102 4.96 -7.61 -1.48
N PRO A 103 5.67 -7.31 -0.37
CA PRO A 103 7.05 -6.85 -0.45
C PRO A 103 7.99 -7.88 -1.11
N PRO A 104 9.07 -7.44 -1.78
CA PRO A 104 10.12 -8.34 -2.23
C PRO A 104 10.68 -9.16 -1.06
N MET A 105 10.87 -10.47 -1.26
CA MET A 105 11.41 -11.38 -0.25
C MET A 105 10.62 -11.38 1.07
N ASN A 106 9.29 -11.39 0.97
CA ASN A 106 8.40 -11.49 2.14
C ASN A 106 8.64 -12.80 2.91
N LEU A 107 8.30 -12.81 4.21
CA LEU A 107 8.42 -14.00 5.05
C LEU A 107 7.40 -15.05 4.60
N SER A 108 7.82 -16.31 4.52
CA SER A 108 6.93 -17.43 4.17
C SER A 108 5.72 -17.51 5.12
N ALA A 109 5.94 -17.27 6.42
CA ALA A 109 4.86 -17.21 7.40
C ALA A 109 3.81 -16.15 7.08
N CYS A 110 4.22 -14.97 6.60
CA CYS A 110 3.27 -13.93 6.18
C CYS A 110 2.46 -14.37 4.96
N ARG A 111 3.09 -15.08 4.01
CA ARG A 111 2.40 -15.61 2.84
C ARG A 111 1.37 -16.68 3.23
N THR A 112 1.74 -17.61 4.11
CA THR A 112 0.82 -18.66 4.61
C THR A 112 -0.38 -18.07 5.33
N SER A 113 -0.17 -17.07 6.21
CA SER A 113 -1.30 -16.40 6.89
C SER A 113 -2.21 -15.65 5.90
N ALA A 114 -1.66 -15.02 4.86
CA ALA A 114 -2.46 -14.40 3.82
C ALA A 114 -3.27 -15.43 3.03
N GLU A 115 -2.65 -16.56 2.66
CA GLU A 115 -3.31 -17.68 1.97
C GLU A 115 -4.48 -18.24 2.79
N GLU A 116 -4.28 -18.52 4.08
CA GLU A 116 -5.32 -19.01 4.99
C GLU A 116 -6.52 -18.05 5.04
N ILE A 117 -6.27 -16.76 5.25
CA ILE A 117 -7.34 -15.74 5.30
C ILE A 117 -8.08 -15.64 3.96
N ILE A 118 -7.35 -15.66 2.83
CA ILE A 118 -7.92 -15.45 1.50
C ILE A 118 -8.73 -16.67 1.03
N PHE A 119 -8.20 -17.88 1.23
CA PHE A 119 -8.87 -19.10 0.80
C PHE A 119 -9.93 -19.56 1.82
N GLU A 120 -9.56 -19.73 3.09
CA GLU A 120 -10.45 -20.28 4.11
C GLU A 120 -11.37 -19.22 4.70
N GLY A 121 -10.83 -18.03 4.97
CA GLY A 121 -11.59 -16.92 5.55
C GLY A 121 -12.55 -16.24 4.57
N MET A 122 -12.13 -16.02 3.32
CA MET A 122 -12.86 -15.22 2.33
C MET A 122 -13.40 -16.04 1.15
N GLY A 123 -12.94 -17.27 0.95
CA GLY A 123 -13.47 -18.18 -0.07
C GLY A 123 -13.06 -17.84 -1.51
N PHE A 124 -11.95 -17.13 -1.73
CA PHE A 124 -11.41 -16.94 -3.08
C PHE A 124 -11.07 -18.30 -3.72
N SER A 125 -11.21 -18.43 -5.04
CA SER A 125 -10.87 -19.66 -5.77
C SER A 125 -9.42 -19.73 -6.21
N SER A 126 -8.76 -18.60 -6.42
CA SER A 126 -7.35 -18.57 -6.78
C SER A 126 -6.69 -17.25 -6.35
N MET A 127 -5.39 -17.30 -6.10
CA MET A 127 -4.57 -16.15 -5.76
C MET A 127 -3.26 -16.17 -6.53
N HIS A 128 -2.82 -15.00 -6.99
CA HIS A 128 -1.46 -14.76 -7.49
C HIS A 128 -0.79 -13.65 -6.70
N THR A 129 0.42 -13.89 -6.20
CA THR A 129 1.22 -12.89 -5.50
C THR A 129 2.33 -12.35 -6.38
N CYS A 130 2.56 -11.03 -6.31
CA CYS A 130 3.63 -10.37 -7.04
C CYS A 130 4.12 -9.12 -6.26
N THR A 131 5.23 -8.55 -6.68
CA THR A 131 5.70 -7.27 -6.11
C THR A 131 5.13 -6.09 -6.88
N SER A 132 4.98 -4.94 -6.20
CA SER A 132 4.65 -3.65 -6.84
C SER A 132 5.59 -3.32 -8.01
N ALA A 133 6.88 -3.64 -7.87
CA ALA A 133 7.89 -3.37 -8.89
C ALA A 133 7.67 -4.17 -10.19
N GLU A 134 7.29 -5.44 -10.08
CA GLU A 134 6.98 -6.30 -11.24
C GLU A 134 5.79 -5.79 -12.03
N LEU A 135 4.83 -5.13 -11.38
CA LEU A 135 3.69 -4.50 -12.05
C LEU A 135 4.02 -3.12 -12.62
N SER A 136 4.87 -2.36 -11.93
CA SER A 136 5.14 -0.95 -12.25
C SER A 136 5.94 -0.78 -13.54
N LEU A 137 6.96 -1.62 -13.79
CA LEU A 137 7.80 -1.49 -14.99
C LEU A 137 7.01 -1.75 -16.29
N PRO A 138 6.25 -2.85 -16.43
CA PRO A 138 5.41 -3.08 -17.61
C PRO A 138 4.39 -1.96 -17.82
N HIS A 139 3.77 -1.46 -16.75
CA HIS A 139 2.84 -0.35 -16.82
C HIS A 139 3.49 0.95 -17.33
N PHE A 140 4.67 1.31 -16.79
CA PHE A 140 5.43 2.48 -17.23
C PHE A 140 5.79 2.39 -18.71
N VAL A 141 6.22 1.22 -19.17
CA VAL A 141 6.61 1.00 -20.56
C VAL A 141 5.40 1.08 -21.49
N ALA A 142 4.28 0.45 -21.12
CA ALA A 142 3.04 0.51 -21.91
C ALA A 142 2.49 1.94 -22.02
N SER A 143 2.62 2.74 -20.97
CA SER A 143 2.10 4.12 -20.91
C SER A 143 3.01 5.16 -21.58
N ASN A 144 4.33 5.04 -21.45
CA ASN A 144 5.26 6.12 -21.83
C ASN A 144 6.17 5.78 -23.01
N MET A 145 6.34 4.50 -23.35
CA MET A 145 7.39 4.05 -24.29
C MET A 145 6.79 3.48 -25.58
N THR A 146 6.21 4.35 -26.40
CA THR A 146 5.60 4.00 -27.70
C THR A 146 6.58 3.42 -28.74
N LYS A 147 7.91 3.54 -28.50
CA LYS A 147 8.98 3.11 -29.43
C LYS A 147 10.03 2.19 -28.80
N ALA A 148 9.86 1.73 -27.56
CA ALA A 148 10.85 0.86 -26.94
C ALA A 148 10.90 -0.51 -27.64
N ARG A 149 12.12 -1.02 -27.88
CA ARG A 149 12.29 -2.39 -28.36
C ARG A 149 11.75 -3.37 -27.31
N PRO A 150 11.12 -4.50 -27.68
CA PRO A 150 10.51 -5.45 -26.75
C PRO A 150 11.43 -5.93 -25.61
N LYS A 151 12.74 -6.05 -25.86
CA LYS A 151 13.73 -6.41 -24.83
C LYS A 151 14.09 -5.27 -23.89
N GLN A 152 14.20 -4.03 -24.38
CA GLN A 152 14.45 -2.85 -23.55
C GLN A 152 13.21 -2.49 -22.72
N ALA A 153 12.02 -2.78 -23.26
CA ALA A 153 10.73 -2.68 -22.58
C ALA A 153 10.59 -3.61 -21.34
N ARG A 154 11.50 -4.58 -21.15
CA ARG A 154 11.42 -5.60 -20.09
C ARG A 154 12.59 -5.56 -19.10
N THR A 155 13.52 -4.62 -19.27
CA THR A 155 14.70 -4.50 -18.42
C THR A 155 14.79 -3.09 -17.86
N GLY A 156 14.95 -2.96 -16.55
CA GLY A 156 15.00 -1.68 -15.88
C GLY A 156 15.26 -1.80 -14.38
N LEU A 157 15.45 -0.67 -13.71
CA LEU A 157 15.53 -0.58 -12.26
C LEU A 157 14.29 0.16 -11.76
N VAL A 158 13.50 -0.51 -10.91
CA VAL A 158 12.36 0.14 -10.24
C VAL A 158 12.80 0.61 -8.86
N LEU A 159 12.71 1.91 -8.62
CA LEU A 159 12.84 2.50 -7.29
C LEU A 159 11.44 2.70 -6.71
N ASP A 160 11.02 1.78 -5.84
CA ASP A 160 9.72 1.82 -5.16
C ASP A 160 9.85 2.48 -3.79
N CYS A 161 9.41 3.74 -3.69
CA CYS A 161 9.41 4.55 -2.48
C CYS A 161 8.06 4.43 -1.75
N GLY A 162 7.97 3.52 -0.79
CA GLY A 162 6.74 3.23 -0.07
C GLY A 162 6.59 3.94 1.28
N PHE A 163 5.55 3.55 2.02
CA PHE A 163 5.29 4.06 3.37
C PHE A 163 6.30 3.53 4.41
N SER A 164 6.63 2.23 4.36
CA SER A 164 7.46 1.59 5.38
C SER A 164 8.95 1.54 5.04
N PHE A 165 9.28 1.52 3.76
CA PHE A 165 10.64 1.36 3.24
C PHE A 165 10.71 1.83 1.79
N THR A 166 11.93 1.86 1.25
CA THR A 166 12.21 2.08 -0.16
C THR A 166 12.98 0.89 -0.71
N HIS A 167 12.56 0.36 -1.86
CA HIS A 167 13.23 -0.75 -2.55
C HIS A 167 13.78 -0.32 -3.91
N ALA A 168 14.97 -0.80 -4.23
CA ALA A 168 15.51 -0.80 -5.57
C ALA A 168 15.45 -2.24 -6.11
N VAL A 169 14.57 -2.47 -7.09
CA VAL A 169 14.30 -3.79 -7.68
C VAL A 169 14.78 -3.79 -9.14
N PRO A 170 15.95 -4.39 -9.43
CA PRO A 170 16.39 -4.57 -10.80
C PRO A 170 15.58 -5.69 -11.46
N ILE A 171 15.07 -5.42 -12.65
CA ILE A 171 14.30 -6.35 -13.48
C ILE A 171 15.06 -6.56 -14.78
N PHE A 172 15.26 -7.82 -15.16
CA PHE A 172 15.91 -8.19 -16.41
C PHE A 172 15.05 -9.19 -17.18
N ASP A 173 14.72 -8.83 -18.42
CA ASP A 173 13.82 -9.61 -19.29
C ASP A 173 12.51 -10.01 -18.59
N GLY A 174 11.93 -9.08 -17.83
CA GLY A 174 10.66 -9.25 -17.12
C GLY A 174 10.79 -9.96 -15.77
N ASN A 175 11.97 -10.43 -15.39
CA ASN A 175 12.19 -11.16 -14.14
C ASN A 175 12.96 -10.30 -13.13
N PRO A 176 12.51 -10.19 -11.87
CA PRO A 176 13.27 -9.49 -10.84
C PRO A 176 14.54 -10.28 -10.48
N ILE A 177 15.68 -9.59 -10.44
CA ILE A 177 16.94 -10.17 -9.96
C ILE A 177 16.96 -10.06 -8.44
N THR A 178 16.37 -11.04 -7.76
CA THR A 178 16.18 -11.05 -6.29
C THR A 178 17.47 -10.84 -5.51
N SER A 179 18.60 -11.39 -5.97
CA SER A 179 19.93 -11.22 -5.34
C SER A 179 20.47 -9.78 -5.38
N ALA A 180 19.99 -8.98 -6.32
CA ALA A 180 20.40 -7.59 -6.51
C ALA A 180 19.40 -6.58 -5.94
N VAL A 181 18.29 -7.05 -5.35
CA VAL A 181 17.33 -6.18 -4.65
C VAL A 181 18.03 -5.50 -3.47
N ARG A 182 17.79 -4.20 -3.31
CA ARG A 182 18.27 -3.43 -2.16
C ARG A 182 17.10 -2.76 -1.48
N ARG A 183 17.13 -2.77 -0.15
CA ARG A 183 16.10 -2.18 0.72
C ARG A 183 16.75 -1.14 1.62
N ILE A 184 16.13 0.03 1.71
CA ILE A 184 16.42 1.03 2.73
C ILE A 184 15.21 1.11 3.66
N ASN A 185 15.44 1.05 4.97
CA ASN A 185 14.39 1.14 6.00
C ASN A 185 13.90 2.58 6.23
N ILE A 186 13.77 3.35 5.15
CA ILE A 186 13.26 4.72 5.14
C ILE A 186 12.10 4.75 4.15
N GLY A 187 10.96 5.22 4.61
CA GLY A 187 9.77 5.43 3.79
C GLY A 187 8.95 6.60 4.34
N GLY A 188 7.76 6.78 3.81
CA GLY A 188 6.86 7.88 4.18
C GLY A 188 6.59 8.00 5.69
N LYS A 189 6.54 6.89 6.44
CA LYS A 189 6.34 6.89 7.91
C LYS A 189 7.50 7.57 8.64
N ALA A 190 8.75 7.31 8.22
CA ALA A 190 9.93 7.91 8.83
C ALA A 190 9.95 9.43 8.61
N ILE A 191 9.61 9.87 7.39
CA ILE A 191 9.52 11.30 7.04
C ILE A 191 8.40 11.98 7.84
N THR A 192 7.22 11.35 7.94
CA THR A 192 6.13 11.87 8.76
C THR A 192 6.56 12.00 10.23
N ASN A 193 7.25 11.01 10.80
CA ASN A 193 7.72 11.07 12.18
C ASN A 193 8.75 12.19 12.40
N LEU A 194 9.70 12.36 11.47
CA LEU A 194 10.66 13.46 11.53
C LEU A 194 9.95 14.82 11.49
N LEU A 195 8.96 14.98 10.58
CA LEU A 195 8.18 16.22 10.50
C LEU A 195 7.41 16.49 11.79
N LYS A 196 6.80 15.46 12.41
CA LYS A 196 6.13 15.57 13.71
C LYS A 196 7.09 16.08 14.78
N GLU A 197 8.29 15.50 14.87
CA GLU A 197 9.30 15.91 15.85
C GLU A 197 9.75 17.36 15.63
N MET A 198 10.04 17.75 14.37
CA MET A 198 10.47 19.11 14.04
C MET A 198 9.40 20.17 14.36
N VAL A 199 8.14 19.92 14.00
CA VAL A 199 7.02 20.84 14.27
C VAL A 199 6.77 20.94 15.77
N SER A 200 6.82 19.80 16.48
CA SER A 200 6.64 19.74 17.94
C SER A 200 7.71 20.48 18.70
N TYR A 201 8.96 20.43 18.23
CA TYR A 201 10.07 21.15 18.84
C TYR A 201 9.97 22.66 18.64
N ARG A 202 9.52 23.11 17.46
CA ARG A 202 9.54 24.54 17.10
C ARG A 202 8.26 25.31 17.44
N SER A 203 7.12 24.65 17.49
CA SER A 203 5.81 25.33 17.48
C SER A 203 4.79 24.67 18.41
N LEU A 204 3.94 23.80 17.86
CA LEU A 204 2.85 23.12 18.55
C LEU A 204 3.18 21.64 18.72
N ASN A 205 2.88 21.07 19.88
CA ASN A 205 3.06 19.64 20.11
C ASN A 205 2.14 18.81 19.21
N MET A 206 2.72 18.12 18.23
CA MET A 206 2.03 17.29 17.23
C MET A 206 2.37 15.80 17.39
N MET A 207 2.90 15.40 18.56
CA MET A 207 3.33 14.01 18.78
C MET A 207 2.18 13.01 18.71
N ASP A 208 0.97 13.42 19.10
CA ASP A 208 -0.25 12.60 19.02
C ASP A 208 -1.01 12.79 17.68
N GLU A 209 -0.58 13.72 16.83
CA GLU A 209 -1.29 14.13 15.61
C GLU A 209 -0.72 13.43 14.36
N ALA A 210 -0.60 12.10 14.41
CA ALA A 210 0.04 11.33 13.35
C ALA A 210 -0.69 11.39 12.00
N TYR A 211 -2.03 11.32 12.01
CA TYR A 211 -2.83 11.40 10.78
C TYR A 211 -2.75 12.79 10.15
N LEU A 212 -2.94 13.84 10.96
CA LEU A 212 -2.86 15.22 10.52
C LEU A 212 -1.49 15.54 9.93
N MET A 213 -0.41 15.12 10.59
CA MET A 213 0.94 15.38 10.08
C MET A 213 1.26 14.61 8.79
N GLU A 214 0.65 13.46 8.57
CA GLU A 214 0.71 12.77 7.28
C GLU A 214 -0.01 13.56 6.18
N LEU A 215 -1.19 14.15 6.48
CA LEU A 215 -1.90 15.04 5.55
C LEU A 215 -1.10 16.30 5.23
N VAL A 216 -0.50 16.93 6.24
CA VAL A 216 0.35 18.12 6.07
C VAL A 216 1.53 17.77 5.18
N LYS A 217 2.28 16.70 5.49
CA LYS A 217 3.40 16.24 4.66
C LYS A 217 2.98 16.08 3.20
N ASN A 218 1.87 15.39 2.95
CA ASN A 218 1.40 15.13 1.58
C ASN A 218 0.89 16.39 0.86
N SER A 219 0.45 17.41 1.60
CA SER A 219 -0.12 18.64 1.03
C SER A 219 0.93 19.72 0.76
N VAL A 220 1.95 19.84 1.61
CA VAL A 220 2.87 21.00 1.58
C VAL A 220 4.35 20.66 1.43
N SER A 221 4.75 19.39 1.56
CA SER A 221 6.16 19.02 1.40
C SER A 221 6.53 18.89 -0.08
N PHE A 222 7.74 19.32 -0.41
CA PHE A 222 8.35 19.16 -1.71
C PHE A 222 9.83 18.83 -1.55
N VAL A 223 10.44 18.32 -2.62
CA VAL A 223 11.90 18.12 -2.69
C VAL A 223 12.48 19.30 -3.44
N SER A 224 13.39 20.04 -2.81
CA SER A 224 14.11 21.13 -3.46
C SER A 224 15.01 20.58 -4.58
N ALA A 225 15.08 21.32 -5.69
CA ALA A 225 16.01 21.02 -6.78
C ALA A 225 17.45 21.46 -6.47
N ASP A 226 17.61 22.45 -5.58
CA ASP A 226 18.91 22.92 -5.07
C ASP A 226 18.82 23.15 -3.55
N PRO A 227 18.96 22.07 -2.76
CA PRO A 227 18.77 22.16 -1.32
C PRO A 227 19.82 23.04 -0.64
N LEU A 228 21.02 23.18 -1.22
CA LEU A 228 22.08 24.00 -0.63
C LEU A 228 21.76 25.49 -0.79
N ALA A 229 21.21 25.90 -1.92
CA ALA A 229 20.76 27.28 -2.12
C ALA A 229 19.53 27.61 -1.27
N ASP A 230 18.54 26.71 -1.21
CA ASP A 230 17.26 26.98 -0.53
C ASP A 230 17.32 26.94 1.01
N LEU A 231 18.40 26.40 1.58
CA LEU A 231 18.59 26.30 3.04
C LEU A 231 19.20 27.57 3.67
N HIS A 232 19.70 28.51 2.85
CA HIS A 232 20.36 29.75 3.27
C HIS A 232 19.49 30.98 3.02
#